data_AF-A0A355GAX0-F1
#
_entry.id   AF-A0A355GAX0-F1
#
_cell.length_a   1.000
_cell.length_b   1.000
_cell.length_c   1.000
_cell.angle_alpha   90.00
_cell.angle_beta   90.00
_cell.angle_gamma   90.00
#
_symmetry.space_group_name_H-M   'P 1'
#
loop_
_entity.id
_entity.type
_entity.pdbx_description
1 polymer ?
#
loop_
_entity_poly.entity_id
_entity_poly.type
_entity_poly.pdbx_seq_one_letter_code
_entity_poly.pdbx_strand_id
1 'polypeptide(L)'
;LNQIISRADIDAGNLTFSPVTNANGTAYDSFGFVVSDGILESPSASTMTIDVTSVNDAPIASGNTVTTDEDTPYVFSASDFNFSDIDGDSLASVR
;
A
#
# COMPACT_ATOMS: atom_id res chain seq x y z
N LEU A 1 -21.90 1.71 16.91
CA LEU A 1 -20.57 2.35 16.98
C LEU A 1 -20.82 3.86 16.87
N ASN A 2 -20.65 4.62 17.96
CA ASN A 2 -20.77 6.09 18.03
C ASN A 2 -19.57 6.59 18.84
N GLN A 3 -18.37 6.50 18.25
CA GLN A 3 -17.15 6.87 18.97
C GLN A 3 -17.07 8.40 19.05
N ILE A 4 -16.91 8.93 20.25
CA ILE A 4 -16.64 10.35 20.46
C ILE A 4 -15.12 10.48 20.58
N ILE A 5 -14.53 11.24 19.67
CA ILE A 5 -13.11 11.60 19.73
C ILE A 5 -13.04 13.05 20.17
N SER A 6 -12.41 13.30 21.32
CA SER A 6 -12.29 14.67 21.82
C SER A 6 -11.21 15.43 21.04
N ARG A 7 -11.25 16.77 21.08
CA ARG A 7 -10.14 17.58 20.57
C ARG A 7 -8.81 17.19 21.23
N ALA A 8 -8.82 16.91 22.53
CA ALA A 8 -7.62 16.50 23.25
C ALA A 8 -7.05 15.17 22.74
N ASP A 9 -7.89 14.21 22.33
CA ASP A 9 -7.42 12.94 21.74
C ASP A 9 -6.79 13.17 20.37
N ILE A 10 -7.35 14.07 19.56
CA ILE A 10 -6.77 14.48 18.27
C ILE A 10 -5.41 15.15 18.51
N ASP A 11 -5.36 16.13 19.43
CA ASP A 11 -4.15 16.88 19.77
C ASP A 11 -3.06 15.96 20.37
N ALA A 12 -3.46 14.90 21.08
CA ALA A 12 -2.56 13.88 21.62
C ALA A 12 -2.09 12.87 20.56
N GLY A 13 -2.59 12.93 19.33
CA GLY A 13 -2.24 12.02 18.25
C GLY A 13 -2.85 10.62 18.38
N ASN A 14 -3.94 10.47 19.13
CA ASN A 14 -4.61 9.18 19.33
C ASN A 14 -5.49 8.78 18.14
N LEU A 15 -5.86 9.74 17.29
CA LEU A 15 -6.58 9.47 16.05
C LEU A 15 -5.57 9.22 14.92
N THR A 16 -5.27 7.95 14.67
CA THR A 16 -4.28 7.52 13.66
C THR A 16 -4.91 6.65 12.59
N PHE A 17 -4.54 6.87 11.33
CA PHE A 17 -4.78 5.95 10.23
C PHE A 17 -3.46 5.29 9.82
N SER A 18 -3.46 3.97 9.68
CA SER A 18 -2.32 3.21 9.16
C SER A 18 -2.80 2.40 7.96
N PRO A 19 -2.34 2.71 6.73
CA PRO A 19 -2.68 1.90 5.57
C PRO A 19 -2.08 0.50 5.69
N VAL A 20 -2.61 -0.45 4.92
CA VAL A 20 -2.01 -1.78 4.78
C VAL A 20 -0.66 -1.63 4.07
N THR A 21 0.35 -2.35 4.54
CA THR A 21 1.67 -2.39 3.91
C THR A 21 1.56 -2.71 2.42
N ASN A 22 2.23 -1.92 1.58
CA ASN A 22 2.27 -2.04 0.11
C ASN A 22 0.93 -1.86 -0.60
N ALA A 23 -0.08 -1.31 0.10
CA ALA A 23 -1.35 -0.94 -0.50
C ALA A 23 -1.38 0.57 -0.73
N ASN A 24 -1.91 1.00 -1.88
CA ASN A 24 -2.01 2.40 -2.26
C ASN A 24 -3.26 2.64 -3.12
N GLY A 25 -3.62 3.91 -3.32
CA GLY A 25 -4.74 4.29 -4.16
C GLY A 25 -5.34 5.66 -3.84
N THR A 26 -6.01 6.24 -4.83
CA THR A 26 -6.91 7.39 -4.64
C THR A 26 -8.21 6.94 -4.01
N ALA A 27 -8.74 7.71 -3.06
CA ALA A 27 -9.89 7.35 -2.24
C ALA A 27 -9.74 5.95 -1.61
N TYR A 28 -8.54 5.68 -1.09
CA TYR A 28 -8.16 4.39 -0.50
C TYR A 28 -9.08 3.99 0.65
N ASP A 29 -9.42 4.95 1.51
CA ASP A 29 -10.39 4.76 2.59
C ASP A 29 -11.17 6.05 2.85
N SER A 30 -12.28 5.94 3.59
CA SER A 30 -13.05 7.10 4.02
C SER A 30 -13.85 6.82 5.29
N PHE A 31 -14.11 7.87 6.06
CA PHE A 31 -15.02 7.79 7.19
C PHE A 31 -15.89 9.04 7.29
N GLY A 32 -17.10 8.84 7.80
CA GLY A 32 -18.05 9.92 8.10
C GLY A 32 -17.85 10.47 9.51
N PHE A 33 -18.06 11.78 9.68
CA PHE A 33 -18.00 12.44 10.98
C PHE A 33 -19.00 13.60 11.08
N VAL A 34 -19.43 13.91 12.30
CA VAL A 34 -20.07 15.18 12.67
C VAL A 34 -19.16 15.89 13.66
N VAL A 35 -19.20 17.21 13.68
CA VAL A 35 -18.42 18.02 14.65
C VAL A 35 -19.37 18.66 15.65
N SER A 36 -18.95 18.73 16.92
CA SER A 36 -19.72 19.42 17.97
C SER A 36 -18.90 20.54 18.59
N ASP A 37 -19.56 21.65 18.91
CA ASP A 37 -19.00 22.74 19.73
C ASP A 37 -19.27 22.55 21.23
N GLY A 38 -19.87 21.42 21.61
CA GLY A 38 -20.27 21.09 22.98
C GLY A 38 -21.71 21.49 23.32
N ILE A 39 -22.42 22.19 22.44
CA ILE A 39 -23.84 22.54 22.59
C ILE A 39 -24.66 21.90 21.46
N LEU A 40 -24.20 22.05 20.22
CA LEU A 40 -24.83 21.49 19.04
C LEU A 40 -23.83 20.65 18.22
N GLU A 41 -24.37 19.75 17.40
CA GLU A 41 -23.62 19.05 16.36
C GLU A 41 -23.84 19.72 15.02
N SER A 42 -22.89 19.53 14.09
CA SER A 42 -23.07 19.92 12.71
C SER A 42 -24.31 19.23 12.12
N PRO A 43 -25.15 19.97 11.37
CA PRO A 43 -26.47 19.48 10.95
C PRO A 43 -26.42 18.32 9.94
N SER A 44 -25.27 18.10 9.30
CA SER A 44 -25.04 16.99 8.39
C SER A 44 -23.69 16.34 8.65
N ALA A 45 -23.61 15.03 8.42
CA ALA A 45 -22.34 14.32 8.40
C ALA A 45 -21.47 14.82 7.23
N SER A 46 -20.18 14.90 7.47
CA SER A 46 -19.14 15.15 6.47
C SER A 46 -18.33 13.87 6.26
N THR A 47 -17.74 13.71 5.08
CA THR A 47 -16.86 12.58 4.78
C THR A 47 -15.42 13.06 4.70
N MET A 48 -14.52 12.37 5.39
CA MET A 48 -13.09 12.48 5.17
C MET A 48 -12.64 11.33 4.27
N THR A 49 -12.01 11.66 3.15
CA THR A 49 -11.41 10.70 2.23
C THR A 49 -9.91 10.70 2.43
N ILE A 50 -9.30 9.52 2.39
CA ILE A 50 -7.88 9.30 2.58
C ILE A 50 -7.30 8.76 1.28
N ASP A 51 -6.33 9.47 0.72
CA ASP A 51 -5.50 8.99 -0.38
C ASP A 51 -4.22 8.37 0.17
N VAL A 52 -3.80 7.25 -0.40
CA VAL A 52 -2.52 6.61 -0.08
C VAL A 52 -1.65 6.65 -1.33
N THR A 53 -0.59 7.46 -1.29
CA THR A 53 0.37 7.57 -2.40
C THR A 53 1.22 6.30 -2.49
N SER A 54 1.43 5.79 -3.70
CA SER A 54 2.36 4.69 -3.92
C SER A 54 3.80 5.10 -3.60
N VAL A 55 4.60 4.13 -3.16
CA VAL A 55 6.04 4.22 -3.00
C VAL A 55 6.62 3.06 -3.78
N ASN A 56 7.65 3.31 -4.60
CA ASN A 56 8.29 2.27 -5.38
C ASN A 56 9.00 1.28 -4.45
N ASP A 57 8.60 0.02 -4.53
CA ASP A 57 9.22 -1.08 -3.83
C ASP A 57 10.38 -1.67 -4.64
N ALA A 58 11.28 -2.39 -3.98
CA ALA A 58 12.39 -3.04 -4.66
C ALA A 58 11.98 -4.45 -5.14
N PRO A 59 12.45 -4.92 -6.31
CA PRO A 59 12.16 -6.26 -6.76
C PRO A 59 12.82 -7.28 -5.83
N ILE A 60 12.12 -8.37 -5.57
CA ILE A 60 12.66 -9.55 -4.88
C ILE A 60 12.95 -10.64 -5.91
N ALA A 61 14.07 -11.33 -5.74
CA ALA A 61 14.48 -12.44 -6.61
C ALA A 61 14.83 -13.68 -5.79
N SER A 62 14.64 -14.84 -6.41
CA SER A 62 15.01 -16.13 -5.83
C SER A 62 15.87 -16.92 -6.80
N GLY A 63 16.70 -17.82 -6.26
CA GLY A 63 17.53 -18.69 -7.09
C GLY A 63 16.67 -19.60 -7.98
N ASN A 64 17.22 -19.97 -9.12
CA ASN A 64 16.63 -20.95 -10.02
C ASN A 64 17.70 -21.95 -10.49
N THR A 65 17.27 -23.15 -10.87
CA THR A 65 18.15 -24.14 -11.50
C THR A 65 17.60 -24.45 -12.88
N VAL A 66 18.45 -24.25 -13.88
CA VAL A 66 18.20 -24.65 -15.26
C VAL A 66 19.06 -25.87 -15.56
N THR A 67 18.47 -26.85 -16.25
CA THR A 67 19.18 -28.02 -16.77
C THR A 67 19.23 -27.93 -18.29
N THR A 68 20.38 -28.29 -18.85
CA THR A 68 20.57 -28.46 -20.29
C THR A 68 21.44 -29.69 -20.53
N ASP A 69 21.37 -30.26 -21.72
CA ASP A 69 22.23 -31.35 -22.12
C ASP A 69 23.64 -30.83 -22.40
N GLU A 70 24.64 -31.70 -22.24
CA GLU A 70 25.99 -31.38 -22.69
C GLU A 70 26.00 -31.03 -24.18
N ASP A 71 26.90 -30.12 -24.55
CA ASP A 71 27.07 -29.59 -25.91
C ASP A 71 25.82 -28.91 -26.52
N THR A 72 24.81 -28.61 -25.71
CA THR A 72 23.59 -27.90 -26.13
C THR A 72 23.55 -26.48 -25.54
N PRO A 73 23.55 -25.42 -26.37
CA PRO A 73 23.41 -24.05 -25.88
C PRO A 73 22.05 -23.82 -25.22
N TYR A 74 22.04 -23.30 -24.00
CA TYR A 74 20.84 -22.81 -23.35
C TYR A 74 20.69 -21.30 -23.54
N VAL A 75 19.53 -20.88 -24.04
CA VAL A 75 19.18 -19.46 -24.19
C VAL A 75 18.31 -19.05 -23.01
N PHE A 76 18.86 -18.20 -22.14
CA PHE A 76 18.12 -17.67 -21.01
C PHE A 76 16.97 -16.74 -21.45
N SER A 77 15.94 -16.75 -20.63
CA SER A 77 14.74 -15.94 -20.71
C SER A 77 14.56 -15.17 -19.39
N ALA A 78 13.75 -14.11 -19.40
CA ALA A 78 13.45 -13.36 -18.18
C ALA A 78 12.78 -14.25 -17.10
N SER A 79 12.04 -15.28 -17.51
CA SER A 79 11.41 -16.24 -16.60
C SER A 79 12.41 -17.10 -15.82
N ASP A 80 13.67 -17.19 -16.25
CA ASP A 80 14.67 -18.00 -15.55
C ASP A 80 15.18 -17.33 -14.26
N PHE A 81 14.90 -16.05 -14.05
CA PHE A 81 15.44 -15.26 -12.94
C PHE A 81 14.51 -15.15 -11.73
N ASN A 82 13.36 -15.84 -11.73
CA ASN A 82 12.38 -15.94 -10.63
C ASN A 82 12.31 -14.67 -9.76
N PHE A 83 11.80 -13.58 -10.34
CA PHE A 83 11.65 -12.30 -9.66
C PHE A 83 10.18 -11.91 -9.56
N SER A 84 9.88 -11.05 -8.59
CA SER A 84 8.60 -10.35 -8.48
C SER A 84 8.83 -8.97 -7.92
N ASP A 85 8.03 -8.03 -8.37
CA ASP A 85 7.94 -6.69 -7.82
C ASP A 85 6.49 -6.45 -7.42
N ILE A 86 6.27 -5.85 -6.25
CA ILE A 86 4.91 -5.63 -5.75
C ILE A 86 4.19 -4.50 -6.49
N ASP A 87 4.93 -3.58 -7.11
CA ASP A 87 4.38 -2.57 -8.02
C ASP A 87 4.09 -3.15 -9.42
N GLY A 88 4.54 -4.39 -9.69
CA GLY A 88 4.38 -5.04 -10.99
C GLY A 88 5.39 -4.58 -12.04
N ASP A 89 6.48 -3.95 -11.61
CA ASP A 89 7.57 -3.53 -12.49
C ASP A 89 8.23 -4.72 -13.21
N SER A 90 8.54 -4.52 -14.49
CA SER A 90 9.16 -5.54 -15.34
C SER A 90 10.68 -5.62 -15.13
N LEU A 91 11.27 -6.80 -15.37
CA LEU A 91 12.73 -6.99 -15.31
C LEU A 91 13.45 -6.05 -16.29
N ALA A 92 14.38 -5.25 -15.77
CA ALA A 92 15.21 -4.36 -16.59
C ALA A 92 16.59 -4.95 -16.94
N SER A 93 17.27 -5.61 -15.99
CA SER A 93 18.61 -6.17 -16.19
C SER A 93 18.96 -7.22 -15.13
N VAL A 94 19.91 -8.10 -15.43
CA VAL A 94 20.54 -9.03 -14.49
C VAL A 94 22.02 -8.66 -14.36
N ARG A 95 22.59 -8.69 -13.16
CA ARG A 95 23.99 -8.34 -12.86
C ARG A 95 24.62 -9.35 -11.93
#